data_AF-A0A0K6IJ98-F1
#
_entry.id   AF-A0A0K6IJ98-F1
#
_cell.length_a   1.000
_cell.length_b   1.000
_cell.length_c   1.000
_cell.angle_alpha   90.00
_cell.angle_beta   90.00
_cell.angle_gamma   90.00
#
_symmetry.space_group_name_H-M   'P 1'
#
loop_
_entity.id
_entity.type
_entity.pdbx_description
1 polymer ?
#
loop_
_entity_poly.entity_id
_entity_poly.type
_entity_poly.pdbx_seq_one_letter_code
_entity_poly.pdbx_strand_id
1 'polypeptide(L)'
;MLNLYVLEQDFELEHPKLEGISFHNEWCSLSNGKLTIKKGYSHDGCSPKFSVLGLIVIGVPDGHLINNKPITYNASLVHDCFCQFRDVIPITKSIVVEIFSDMLKEAKFALRKIYVKAVDLYGPQEFYGDRIAHG
;
A
#
# COMPACT_ATOMS: atom_id res chain seq x y z
N MET A 1 18.46 -1.99 9.51
CA MET A 1 17.57 -1.77 10.67
C MET A 1 16.15 -1.81 10.12
N LEU A 2 15.32 -2.78 10.53
CA LEU A 2 13.93 -2.85 10.09
C LEU A 2 13.15 -1.79 10.87
N ASN A 3 12.68 -0.74 10.20
CA ASN A 3 11.75 0.20 10.81
C ASN A 3 10.37 -0.46 10.80
N LEU A 4 9.92 -0.94 11.96
CA LEU A 4 8.55 -1.37 12.16
C LEU A 4 7.73 -0.15 12.55
N TYR A 5 6.74 0.19 11.74
CA TYR A 5 5.78 1.24 12.02
C TYR A 5 4.53 0.61 12.63
N VAL A 6 4.09 1.12 13.77
CA VAL A 6 2.82 0.76 14.38
C VAL A 6 1.88 1.94 14.24
N LEU A 7 0.65 1.68 13.79
CA LEU A 7 -0.38 2.72 13.76
C LEU A 7 -0.80 3.12 15.16
N GLU A 8 -0.60 4.39 15.51
CA GLU A 8 -1.03 4.97 16.79
C GLU A 8 -2.54 5.28 16.82
N GLN A 9 -3.16 5.39 15.65
CA GLN A 9 -4.57 5.66 15.43
C GLN A 9 -5.05 4.93 14.16
N ASP A 10 -6.36 4.73 14.05
CA ASP A 10 -6.96 4.22 12.82
C ASP A 10 -6.57 5.12 11.63
N PHE A 11 -6.25 4.49 10.51
CA PHE A 11 -6.01 5.14 9.23
C PHE A 11 -7.21 4.86 8.31
N GLU A 12 -7.72 5.90 7.67
CA GLU A 12 -8.84 5.79 6.74
C GLU A 12 -8.47 6.29 5.36
N LEU A 13 -8.90 5.55 4.33
CA LEU A 13 -8.78 5.91 2.93
C LEU A 13 -10.13 5.68 2.25
N GLU A 14 -10.67 6.73 1.64
CA GLU A 14 -11.78 6.62 0.71
C GLU A 14 -11.24 6.55 -0.72
N HIS A 15 -11.72 5.61 -1.52
CA HIS A 15 -11.30 5.49 -2.90
C HIS A 15 -12.41 4.87 -3.77
N PRO A 16 -12.74 5.44 -4.96
CA PRO A 16 -13.81 4.93 -5.82
C PRO A 16 -13.65 3.46 -6.21
N LYS A 17 -12.42 2.96 -6.30
CA LYS A 17 -12.13 1.55 -6.62
C LYS A 17 -12.43 0.56 -5.50
N LEU A 18 -12.74 1.04 -4.30
CA LEU A 18 -13.16 0.22 -3.18
C LEU A 18 -14.69 0.07 -3.12
N GLU A 19 -15.42 0.75 -4.00
CA GLU A 19 -16.88 0.68 -4.02
C GLU A 19 -17.34 -0.75 -4.35
N GLY A 20 -18.34 -1.25 -3.62
CA GLY A 20 -18.83 -2.62 -3.75
C GLY A 20 -17.92 -3.71 -3.18
N ILE A 21 -16.72 -3.38 -2.66
CA ILE A 21 -15.85 -4.35 -2.00
C ILE A 21 -16.16 -4.35 -0.50
N SER A 22 -16.48 -5.53 0.04
CA SER A 22 -16.74 -5.73 1.47
C SER A 22 -15.75 -6.75 2.05
N PHE A 23 -15.08 -6.37 3.14
CA PHE A 23 -14.15 -7.23 3.85
C PHE A 23 -13.99 -6.76 5.30
N HIS A 24 -13.76 -7.68 6.22
CA HIS A 24 -13.48 -7.34 7.61
C HIS A 24 -12.62 -8.40 8.28
N ASN A 25 -11.60 -7.95 9.01
CA ASN A 25 -10.86 -8.74 9.99
C ASN A 25 -10.44 -7.85 11.18
N GLU A 26 -9.58 -8.38 12.05
CA GLU A 26 -9.06 -7.67 13.23
C GLU A 26 -8.25 -6.40 12.88
N TRP A 27 -7.63 -6.35 11.70
CA TRP A 27 -6.65 -5.34 11.33
C TRP A 27 -7.17 -4.30 10.33
N CYS A 28 -8.14 -4.65 9.49
CA CYS A 28 -8.74 -3.74 8.54
C CYS A 28 -10.18 -4.11 8.16
N SER A 29 -10.88 -3.11 7.62
CA SER A 29 -12.21 -3.27 7.05
C SER A 29 -12.35 -2.49 5.76
N LEU A 30 -13.06 -3.06 4.81
CA LEU A 30 -13.55 -2.41 3.59
C LEU A 30 -15.08 -2.39 3.60
N SER A 31 -15.64 -1.20 3.45
CA SER A 31 -17.09 -1.02 3.30
C SER A 31 -17.39 0.34 2.67
N ASN A 32 -18.36 0.41 1.76
CA ASN A 32 -18.86 1.65 1.14
C ASN A 32 -17.72 2.54 0.59
N GLY A 33 -16.80 1.96 -0.19
CA GLY A 33 -15.69 2.72 -0.77
C GLY A 33 -14.59 3.15 0.20
N LYS A 34 -14.66 2.75 1.48
CA LYS A 34 -13.71 3.13 2.52
C LYS A 34 -12.92 1.93 3.06
N LEU A 35 -11.60 2.10 3.08
CA LEU A 35 -10.65 1.28 3.85
C LEU A 35 -10.42 1.92 5.21
N THR A 36 -10.55 1.14 6.28
CA THR A 36 -10.09 1.49 7.62
C THR A 36 -9.05 0.47 8.06
N ILE A 37 -7.82 0.91 8.34
CA ILE A 37 -6.77 0.10 8.96
C ILE A 37 -6.71 0.46 10.45
N LYS A 38 -6.80 -0.55 11.31
CA LYS A 38 -6.96 -0.39 12.75
C LYS A 38 -5.66 0.03 13.43
N LYS A 39 -5.79 0.85 14.48
CA LYS A 39 -4.73 1.11 15.45
C LYS A 39 -4.08 -0.19 15.90
N GLY A 40 -2.75 -0.17 16.05
CA GLY A 40 -1.96 -1.34 16.44
C GLY A 40 -1.51 -2.18 15.25
N TYR A 41 -2.06 -1.97 14.04
CA TYR A 41 -1.55 -2.59 12.84
C TYR A 41 -0.08 -2.22 12.64
N SER A 42 0.77 -3.23 12.53
CA SER A 42 2.21 -3.09 12.33
C SER A 42 2.56 -3.38 10.88
N HIS A 43 3.27 -2.46 10.25
CA HIS A 43 3.80 -2.62 8.89
C HIS A 43 5.27 -2.24 8.86
N ASP A 44 6.03 -2.78 7.93
CA ASP A 44 7.45 -2.43 7.76
C ASP A 44 7.66 -1.19 6.86
N GLY A 45 6.56 -0.54 6.45
CA GLY A 45 6.54 0.52 5.46
C GLY A 45 7.16 0.04 4.14
N CYS A 46 7.61 0.98 3.31
CA CYS A 46 8.45 0.63 2.17
C CYS A 46 9.94 0.55 2.54
N SER A 47 10.28 0.34 3.82
CA SER A 47 11.66 0.25 4.27
C SER A 47 12.38 -0.88 3.52
N PRO A 48 13.64 -0.68 3.08
CA PRO A 48 14.21 -1.33 1.91
C PRO A 48 14.46 -2.82 2.14
N LYS A 49 13.43 -3.64 1.99
CA LYS A 49 13.57 -5.08 1.71
C LYS A 49 13.77 -5.33 0.22
N PHE A 50 13.40 -4.35 -0.60
CA PHE A 50 13.52 -4.34 -2.05
C PHE A 50 14.54 -3.29 -2.50
N SER A 51 15.83 -3.52 -2.19
CA SER A 51 16.92 -3.02 -3.04
C SER A 51 16.85 -3.76 -4.38
N VAL A 52 15.82 -3.49 -5.18
CA VAL A 52 15.57 -4.22 -6.43
C VAL A 52 16.62 -3.86 -7.49
N LEU A 53 17.30 -2.72 -7.34
CA LEU A 53 18.27 -2.21 -8.33
C LEU A 53 19.40 -1.32 -7.74
N GLY A 54 19.63 -1.30 -6.41
CA GLY A 54 20.68 -0.44 -5.82
C GLY A 54 20.48 1.08 -6.00
N LEU A 55 19.30 1.52 -6.47
CA LEU A 55 18.98 2.92 -6.78
C LEU A 55 18.75 3.80 -5.53
N ILE A 56 18.77 3.24 -4.32
CA ILE A 56 18.30 3.88 -3.09
C ILE A 56 19.29 3.75 -1.93
N VAL A 57 20.55 4.17 -2.10
CA VAL A 57 21.36 4.78 -1.01
C VAL A 57 22.42 5.73 -1.63
N ILE A 58 21.99 6.75 -2.37
CA ILE A 58 22.74 8.02 -2.48
C ILE A 58 21.68 9.14 -2.54
N GLY A 59 21.41 9.79 -1.39
CA GLY A 59 20.57 10.98 -1.30
C GLY A 59 19.05 10.79 -1.51
N VAL A 60 18.40 10.04 -0.60
CA VAL A 60 16.95 10.01 -0.31
C VAL A 60 15.98 9.88 -1.51
N PRO A 61 15.63 8.65 -1.91
CA PRO A 61 14.50 8.38 -2.81
C PRO A 61 13.27 7.80 -2.07
N ASP A 62 13.14 8.08 -0.78
CA ASP A 62 11.86 8.06 -0.04
C ASP A 62 11.14 9.43 -0.11
N GLY A 63 11.72 10.40 -0.84
CA GLY A 63 11.27 11.79 -0.89
C GLY A 63 11.62 12.58 0.38
N HIS A 64 11.24 13.85 0.41
CA HIS A 64 11.36 14.69 1.60
C HIS A 64 10.55 14.09 2.75
N LEU A 65 11.09 14.09 3.97
CA LEU A 65 10.32 13.70 5.15
C LEU A 65 9.24 14.75 5.40
N ILE A 66 7.98 14.32 5.45
CA ILE A 66 6.87 15.15 5.89
C ILE A 66 6.48 14.66 7.28
N ASN A 67 6.62 15.53 8.29
CA ASN A 67 6.31 15.19 9.69
C ASN A 67 7.02 13.90 10.18
N ASN A 68 8.33 13.80 9.93
CA ASN A 68 9.19 12.64 10.28
C ASN A 68 8.81 11.31 9.62
N LYS A 69 7.98 11.32 8.57
CA LYS A 69 7.65 10.12 7.79
C LYS A 69 7.99 10.31 6.31
N PRO A 70 8.35 9.25 5.57
CA PRO A 70 8.47 9.31 4.12
C PRO A 70 7.21 9.88 3.46
N ILE A 71 7.35 10.62 2.37
CA ILE A 71 6.20 11.14 1.60
C ILE A 71 5.31 10.00 1.06
N THR A 72 5.88 8.80 0.96
CA THR A 72 5.24 7.56 0.51
C THR A 72 4.64 6.74 1.65
N TYR A 73 4.72 7.20 2.91
CA TYR A 73 4.33 6.42 4.09
C TYR A 73 2.89 5.89 4.02
N ASN A 74 1.92 6.76 3.71
CA ASN A 74 0.52 6.34 3.64
C ASN A 74 0.26 5.37 2.47
N ALA A 75 0.87 5.61 1.31
CA ALA A 75 0.74 4.72 0.16
C ALA A 75 1.32 3.33 0.47
N SER A 76 2.50 3.31 1.12
CA SER A 76 3.17 2.09 1.57
C SER A 76 2.31 1.31 2.57
N LEU A 77 1.74 1.99 3.57
CA LEU A 77 0.85 1.40 4.57
C LEU A 77 -0.34 0.67 3.92
N VAL A 78 -1.02 1.32 2.97
CA VAL A 78 -2.19 0.76 2.29
C VAL A 78 -1.80 -0.42 1.40
N HIS A 79 -0.71 -0.28 0.63
CA HIS A 79 -0.19 -1.35 -0.20
C HIS A 79 0.20 -2.58 0.64
N ASP A 80 0.87 -2.37 1.77
CA ASP A 80 1.31 -3.44 2.65
C ASP A 80 0.11 -4.18 3.28
N CYS A 81 -0.91 -3.43 3.74
CA CYS A 81 -2.17 -4.00 4.21
C CYS A 81 -2.84 -4.90 3.15
N PHE A 82 -2.96 -4.42 1.90
CA PHE A 82 -3.52 -5.25 0.83
C PHE A 82 -2.65 -6.46 0.51
N CYS A 83 -1.33 -6.32 0.51
CA CYS A 83 -0.41 -7.43 0.24
C CYS A 83 -0.43 -8.50 1.34
N GLN A 84 -0.57 -8.09 2.61
CA GLN A 84 -0.64 -8.99 3.75
C GLN A 84 -1.92 -9.83 3.72
N PHE A 85 -3.05 -9.21 3.36
CA PHE A 85 -4.35 -9.89 3.29
C PHE A 85 -4.76 -10.30 1.88
N ARG A 86 -3.82 -10.29 0.91
CA ARG A 86 -4.09 -10.55 -0.51
C ARG A 86 -4.85 -11.84 -0.77
N ASP A 87 -4.70 -12.83 0.11
CA ASP A 87 -5.29 -14.15 -0.07
C ASP A 87 -6.76 -14.26 0.35
N VAL A 88 -7.27 -13.27 1.06
CA VAL A 88 -8.62 -13.27 1.63
C VAL A 88 -9.42 -12.01 1.28
N ILE A 89 -8.76 -10.89 0.98
CA ILE A 89 -9.44 -9.64 0.64
C ILE A 89 -9.88 -9.68 -0.85
N PRO A 90 -11.16 -9.45 -1.17
CA PRO A 90 -11.70 -9.54 -2.53
C PRO A 90 -11.33 -8.33 -3.38
N ILE A 91 -10.03 -8.08 -3.54
CA ILE A 91 -9.45 -7.01 -4.34
C ILE A 91 -8.51 -7.62 -5.38
N THR A 92 -8.42 -7.01 -6.56
CA THR A 92 -7.49 -7.44 -7.61
C THR A 92 -6.15 -6.73 -7.45
N LYS A 93 -5.07 -7.33 -7.98
CA LYS A 93 -3.77 -6.67 -8.07
C LYS A 93 -3.88 -5.30 -8.77
N SER A 94 -4.65 -5.24 -9.86
CA SER A 94 -4.82 -4.02 -10.65
C SER A 94 -5.39 -2.86 -9.84
N ILE A 95 -6.38 -3.12 -8.98
CA ILE A 95 -6.95 -2.12 -8.08
C ILE A 95 -5.92 -1.67 -7.04
N VAL A 96 -5.17 -2.60 -6.45
CA VAL A 96 -4.14 -2.27 -5.44
C VAL A 96 -3.05 -1.36 -6.03
N VAL A 97 -2.55 -1.69 -7.23
CA VAL A 97 -1.54 -0.88 -7.94
C VAL A 97 -2.10 0.49 -8.33
N GLU A 98 -3.36 0.57 -8.74
CA GLU A 98 -4.03 1.84 -9.06
C GLU A 98 -4.17 2.74 -7.83
N ILE A 99 -4.69 2.22 -6.71
CA ILE A 99 -4.80 2.96 -5.45
C ILE A 99 -3.43 3.46 -4.99
N PHE A 100 -2.41 2.61 -5.02
CA PHE A 100 -1.04 3.01 -4.66
C PHE A 100 -0.53 4.16 -5.55
N SER A 101 -0.74 4.05 -6.85
CA SER A 101 -0.36 5.06 -7.84
C SER A 101 -1.07 6.39 -7.59
N ASP A 102 -2.34 6.39 -7.24
CA ASP A 102 -3.12 7.61 -6.99
C ASP A 102 -2.71 8.27 -5.68
N MET A 103 -2.48 7.50 -4.61
CA MET A 103 -1.93 8.04 -3.35
C MET A 103 -0.55 8.70 -3.55
N LEU A 104 0.33 8.11 -4.36
CA LEU A 104 1.62 8.73 -4.70
C LEU A 104 1.47 10.01 -5.54
N LYS A 105 0.44 10.08 -6.38
CA LYS A 105 0.12 11.28 -7.18
C LYS A 105 -0.36 12.41 -6.29
N GLU A 106 -1.25 12.12 -5.35
CA GLU A 106 -1.75 13.08 -4.36
C GLU A 106 -0.64 13.61 -3.46
N ALA A 107 0.27 12.72 -3.05
CA ALA A 107 1.47 13.07 -2.30
C ALA A 107 2.52 13.82 -3.15
N LYS A 108 2.29 14.04 -4.44
CA LYS A 108 3.22 14.69 -5.39
C LYS A 108 4.60 14.04 -5.43
N PHE A 109 4.66 12.72 -5.28
CA PHE A 109 5.92 11.99 -5.30
C PHE A 109 6.54 11.97 -6.70
N ALA A 110 7.72 12.59 -6.85
CA ALA A 110 8.37 12.79 -8.15
C ALA A 110 8.67 11.49 -8.90
N LEU A 111 9.06 10.43 -8.19
CA LEU A 111 9.42 9.13 -8.79
C LEU A 111 8.25 8.15 -8.89
N ARG A 112 7.00 8.64 -8.81
CA ARG A 112 5.77 7.82 -8.85
C ARG A 112 5.81 6.72 -9.91
N LYS A 113 6.10 7.05 -11.17
CA LYS A 113 6.05 6.07 -12.27
C LYS A 113 7.03 4.92 -12.07
N ILE A 114 8.24 5.23 -11.58
CA ILE A 114 9.27 4.22 -11.31
C ILE A 114 8.80 3.33 -10.15
N TYR A 115 8.22 3.94 -9.11
CA TYR A 115 7.78 3.20 -7.94
C TYR A 115 6.59 2.28 -8.24
N VAL A 116 5.58 2.81 -8.94
CA VAL A 116 4.40 2.04 -9.36
C VAL A 116 4.82 0.84 -10.21
N LYS A 117 5.76 1.03 -11.14
CA LYS A 117 6.30 -0.07 -11.94
C LYS A 117 7.04 -1.12 -11.09
N ALA A 118 7.77 -0.68 -10.06
CA ALA A 118 8.46 -1.61 -9.17
C ALA A 118 7.46 -2.47 -8.36
N VAL A 119 6.43 -1.87 -7.77
CA VAL A 119 5.44 -2.65 -7.01
C VAL A 119 4.61 -3.57 -7.92
N ASP A 120 4.29 -3.12 -9.14
CA ASP A 120 3.57 -3.94 -10.10
C ASP A 120 4.38 -5.17 -10.56
N LEU A 121 5.69 -5.01 -10.80
CA LEU A 121 6.54 -6.11 -11.27
C LEU A 121 7.03 -7.05 -10.16
N TYR A 122 7.33 -6.51 -8.97
CA TYR A 122 8.03 -7.24 -7.91
C TYR A 122 7.18 -7.48 -6.65
N GLY A 123 6.01 -6.84 -6.54
CA GLY A 123 5.02 -7.15 -5.51
C GLY A 123 4.32 -8.49 -5.76
N PRO A 124 3.39 -8.89 -4.87
CA PRO A 124 2.57 -10.07 -5.10
C PRO A 124 1.82 -9.99 -6.43
N GLN A 125 1.82 -11.10 -7.17
CA GLN A 125 1.23 -11.15 -8.52
C GLN A 125 -0.19 -11.69 -8.54
N GLU A 126 -0.63 -12.36 -7.47
CA GLU A 126 -1.95 -12.98 -7.38
C GLU A 126 -2.67 -12.52 -6.11
N PHE A 127 -3.87 -11.96 -6.29
CA PHE A 127 -4.78 -11.62 -5.19
C PHE A 127 -6.07 -12.46 -5.30
N TYR A 128 -6.79 -12.56 -4.19
CA TYR A 128 -8.06 -13.29 -4.12
C TYR A 128 -9.09 -12.75 -5.11
N GLY A 129 -9.15 -11.42 -5.30
CA GLY A 129 -10.00 -10.80 -6.31
C GLY A 129 -9.69 -11.25 -7.75
N ASP A 130 -8.42 -11.50 -8.07
CA ASP A 130 -8.01 -12.02 -9.38
C ASP A 130 -8.51 -13.46 -9.56
N ARG A 131 -8.41 -14.28 -8.51
CA ARG A 131 -8.82 -15.70 -8.55
C ARG A 131 -10.33 -15.86 -8.75
N ILE A 132 -11.15 -15.02 -8.12
CA ILE A 132 -12.60 -15.08 -8.25
C ILE A 132 -13.12 -14.47 -9.56
N ALA A 133 -12.36 -13.58 -10.20
CA ALA A 133 -12.74 -13.00 -11.49
C ALA A 133 -12.46 -13.94 -12.68
N HIS A 134 -11.61 -14.95 -12.47
CA HIS A 134 -11.18 -15.91 -13.50
C HIS A 134 -11.71 -17.34 -13.27
N GLY A 135 -12.46 -17.58 -12.18
CA GLY A 135 -13.13 -18.85 -11.89
C GLY A 135 -14.62 -18.79 -12.20
#